data_AF-A0A4Y3RPB5-F1
#
_entry.id   AF-A0A4Y3RPB5-F1
#
_cell.length_a   1.000
_cell.length_b   1.000
_cell.length_c   1.000
_cell.angle_alpha   90.00
_cell.angle_beta   90.00
_cell.angle_gamma   90.00
#
_symmetry.space_group_name_H-M   'P 1'
#
loop_
_entity.id
_entity.type
_entity.pdbx_description
1 polymer ?
#
loop_
_entity_poly.entity_id
_entity_poly.type
_entity_poly.pdbx_seq_one_letter_code
_entity_poly.pdbx_strand_id
1 'polypeptide(L)'
;MIASPSPLVPVPIPDSVAALIGACLPLHVLQAEVDADCAAREVYRFRGPLCAEDRADREHALAALARANKILAKHHPQLPVTP
;
A
#
# COMPACT_ATOMS: atom_id res chain seq x y z
N MET A 1 -33.37 -5.13 8.44
CA MET A 1 -33.22 -3.74 7.95
C MET A 1 -31.80 -3.31 8.23
N ILE A 2 -30.96 -3.21 7.20
CA ILE A 2 -29.56 -2.77 7.34
C ILE A 2 -29.60 -1.25 7.19
N ALA A 3 -29.19 -0.51 8.22
CA ALA A 3 -29.16 0.94 8.18
C ALA A 3 -28.13 1.39 7.14
N SER A 4 -28.57 2.14 6.14
CA SER A 4 -27.67 2.80 5.18
C SER A 4 -26.77 3.78 5.95
N PRO A 5 -25.44 3.78 5.72
CA PRO A 5 -24.55 4.72 6.38
C PRO A 5 -24.91 6.15 5.94
N SER A 6 -25.09 7.05 6.91
CA SER A 6 -25.33 8.46 6.65
C SER A 6 -24.21 9.03 5.78
N PRO A 7 -24.51 9.92 4.81
CA PRO A 7 -23.48 10.53 3.99
C PRO A 7 -22.49 11.29 4.87
N LEU A 8 -21.22 10.92 4.80
CA LEU A 8 -20.14 11.60 5.52
C LEU A 8 -19.98 12.99 4.91
N VAL A 9 -20.34 14.03 5.67
CA VAL A 9 -20.05 15.41 5.31
C VAL A 9 -18.56 15.63 5.57
N PRO A 10 -17.73 15.97 4.57
CA PRO A 10 -16.32 16.27 4.79
C PRO A 10 -16.22 17.54 5.64
N VAL A 11 -15.64 17.42 6.84
CA VAL A 11 -15.31 18.56 7.70
C VAL A 11 -13.83 18.86 7.53
N PRO A 12 -13.43 20.13 7.31
CA PRO A 12 -12.02 20.48 7.20
C PRO A 12 -11.27 20.08 8.48
N ILE A 13 -10.20 19.30 8.31
CA ILE A 13 -9.30 18.91 9.38
C ILE A 13 -8.37 20.09 9.66
N PRO A 14 -8.20 20.55 10.91
CA PRO A 14 -7.23 21.58 11.23
C PRO A 14 -5.80 21.17 10.81
N ASP A 15 -5.03 22.10 10.24
CA ASP A 15 -3.69 21.81 9.70
C ASP A 15 -2.75 21.16 10.74
N SER A 16 -2.87 21.55 12.01
CA SER A 16 -2.12 20.96 13.12
C SER A 16 -2.45 19.48 13.34
N VAL A 17 -3.71 19.08 13.15
CA VAL A 17 -4.16 17.69 13.24
C VAL A 17 -3.68 16.91 12.01
N ALA A 18 -3.75 17.50 10.81
CA ALA A 18 -3.20 16.89 9.61
C ALA A 18 -1.68 16.62 9.74
N ALA A 19 -0.94 17.57 10.29
CA ALA A 19 0.48 17.41 10.58
C ALA A 19 0.74 16.33 11.64
N LEU A 20 -0.09 16.24 12.69
CA LEU A 20 0.02 15.23 13.73
C LEU A 20 -0.23 13.82 13.17
N ILE A 21 -1.23 13.65 12.31
CA ILE A 21 -1.52 12.39 11.62
C ILE A 21 -0.28 11.92 10.84
N GLY A 22 0.36 12.82 10.09
CA GLY A 22 1.60 12.53 9.38
C GLY A 22 2.79 12.22 10.30
N ALA A 23 2.87 12.86 11.48
CA ALA A 23 3.94 12.65 12.45
C ALA A 23 3.80 11.35 13.26
N CYS A 24 2.58 10.81 13.38
CA CYS A 24 2.32 9.56 14.10
C CYS A 24 2.77 8.31 13.34
N LEU A 25 2.97 8.40 12.02
CA LEU A 25 3.46 7.26 11.23
C LEU A 25 4.99 7.31 11.11
N PRO A 26 5.71 6.26 11.51
CA PRO A 26 7.16 6.22 11.33
C PRO A 26 7.53 6.32 9.84
N LEU A 27 8.56 7.11 9.49
CA LEU A 27 8.98 7.31 8.09
C LEU A 27 9.24 6.01 7.33
N HIS A 28 9.77 4.98 7.98
CA HIS A 28 10.02 3.68 7.34
C HIS A 28 8.73 2.90 7.01
N VAL A 29 7.63 3.17 7.72
CA VAL A 29 6.31 2.62 7.41
C VAL A 29 5.73 3.36 6.20
N LEU A 30 5.80 4.70 6.19
CA LEU A 30 5.39 5.51 5.03
C LEU A 30 6.15 5.12 3.76
N GLN A 31 7.47 4.91 3.85
CA GLN A 31 8.25 4.43 2.72
C GLN A 31 7.79 3.04 2.27
N ALA A 32 7.50 2.14 3.21
CA ALA A 32 7.01 0.81 2.88
C ALA A 32 5.63 0.83 2.19
N GLU A 33 4.76 1.80 2.50
CA GLU A 33 3.49 1.98 1.78
C GLU A 33 3.73 2.37 0.32
N VAL A 34 4.60 3.36 0.09
CA VAL A 34 4.98 3.79 -1.27
C VAL A 34 5.63 2.64 -2.04
N ASP A 35 6.53 1.89 -1.41
CA ASP A 35 7.22 0.76 -2.02
C ASP A 35 6.24 -0.37 -2.36
N ALA A 36 5.29 -0.67 -1.47
CA ALA A 36 4.27 -1.69 -1.68
C ALA A 36 3.35 -1.33 -2.86
N ASP A 37 2.85 -0.09 -2.92
CA ASP A 37 1.98 0.37 -4.01
C ASP A 37 2.72 0.35 -5.36
N CYS A 38 3.95 0.87 -5.40
CA CYS A 38 4.79 0.82 -6.59
C CYS A 38 5.05 -0.63 -7.05
N ALA A 39 5.41 -1.52 -6.13
CA ALA A 39 5.70 -2.92 -6.46
C ALA A 39 4.45 -3.67 -6.93
N ALA A 40 3.30 -3.47 -6.28
CA ALA A 40 2.03 -4.07 -6.70
C ALA A 40 1.67 -3.63 -8.12
N ARG A 41 1.83 -2.33 -8.43
CA ARG A 41 1.61 -1.81 -9.78
C ARG A 41 2.53 -2.46 -10.82
N GLU A 42 3.80 -2.66 -10.50
CA GLU A 42 4.72 -3.35 -11.42
C GLU A 42 4.35 -4.83 -11.60
N VAL A 43 3.93 -5.54 -10.55
CA VAL A 43 3.43 -6.93 -10.68
C VAL A 43 2.25 -6.99 -11.67
N TYR A 44 1.32 -6.04 -11.57
CA TYR A 44 0.15 -5.96 -12.47
C TYR A 44 0.49 -5.61 -13.92
N ARG A 45 1.70 -5.09 -14.20
CA ARG A 45 2.15 -4.74 -15.54
C ARG A 45 2.44 -5.97 -16.40
N PHE A 46 2.91 -7.05 -15.78
CA PHE A 46 3.25 -8.29 -16.46
C PHE A 46 1.99 -9.15 -16.69
N ARG A 47 1.28 -8.89 -17.81
CA ARG A 47 0.06 -9.64 -18.22
C ARG A 47 0.27 -10.40 -19.52
N GLY A 48 -0.11 -11.69 -19.55
CA GLY A 48 -0.05 -12.54 -20.74
C GLY A 48 0.98 -13.67 -20.64
N PRO A 49 1.23 -14.43 -21.73
CA PRO A 49 2.35 -15.36 -21.77
C PRO A 49 3.66 -14.57 -21.69
N LEU A 50 4.34 -14.70 -20.55
CA LEU A 50 5.56 -13.97 -20.25
C LEU A 50 6.77 -14.68 -20.88
N CYS A 51 7.71 -13.90 -21.41
CA CYS A 51 9.03 -14.43 -21.74
C CYS A 51 9.81 -14.76 -20.45
N ALA A 52 11.02 -15.30 -20.56
CA ALA A 52 11.83 -15.61 -19.38
C ALA A 52 12.22 -14.35 -18.58
N GLU A 53 12.50 -13.25 -19.27
CA GLU A 53 12.89 -11.96 -18.68
C GLU A 53 11.70 -11.35 -17.93
N ASP A 54 10.53 -11.27 -18.57
CA ASP A 54 9.29 -10.79 -17.95
C ASP A 54 8.91 -11.60 -16.69
N ARG A 55 9.19 -12.91 -16.67
CA ARG A 55 8.97 -13.75 -15.48
C ARG A 55 9.91 -13.34 -14.34
N ALA A 56 11.19 -13.15 -14.64
CA ALA A 56 12.18 -12.75 -13.65
C ALA A 56 11.86 -11.36 -13.07
N ASP A 57 11.45 -10.41 -13.92
CA ASP A 57 11.07 -9.07 -13.48
C ASP A 57 9.80 -9.09 -12.62
N ARG A 58 8.82 -9.92 -12.99
CA ARG A 58 7.62 -10.13 -12.16
C ARG A 58 7.97 -10.74 -10.80
N GLU A 59 8.84 -11.74 -10.75
CA GLU A 59 9.31 -12.34 -9.50
C GLU A 59 10.07 -11.33 -8.63
N HIS A 60 10.88 -10.47 -9.26
CA HIS A 60 11.55 -9.38 -8.56
C HIS A 60 10.55 -8.40 -7.93
N ALA A 61 9.51 -8.00 -8.68
CA ALA A 61 8.45 -7.12 -8.19
C ALA A 61 7.65 -7.76 -7.04
N LEU A 62 7.32 -9.05 -7.14
CA LEU A 62 6.68 -9.81 -6.07
C LEU A 62 7.55 -9.87 -4.81
N ALA A 63 8.87 -10.06 -4.96
CA ALA A 63 9.81 -10.07 -3.84
C ALA A 63 9.92 -8.68 -3.18
N ALA A 64 9.89 -7.60 -3.96
CA ALA A 64 9.86 -6.23 -3.44
C ALA A 64 8.58 -5.98 -2.64
N LEU A 65 7.43 -6.35 -3.18
CA LEU A 65 6.14 -6.25 -2.49
C LEU A 65 6.12 -7.04 -1.18
N ALA A 66 6.64 -8.27 -1.17
CA ALA A 66 6.70 -9.09 0.03
C ALA A 66 7.57 -8.45 1.14
N ARG A 67 8.69 -7.81 0.77
CA ARG A 67 9.55 -7.09 1.72
C ARG A 67 8.84 -5.88 2.33
N ALA A 68 8.17 -5.07 1.50
CA ALA A 68 7.41 -3.92 1.95
C ALA A 68 6.24 -4.34 2.86
N ASN A 69 5.46 -5.33 2.43
CA ASN A 69 4.36 -5.90 3.21
C ASN A 69 4.79 -6.47 4.57
N LYS A 70 6.03 -6.96 4.70
CA LYS A 70 6.56 -7.40 6.00
C LYS A 70 6.65 -6.24 7.00
N ILE A 71 7.07 -5.06 6.54
CA ILE A 71 7.15 -3.85 7.37
C ILE A 71 5.72 -3.40 7.73
N LEU A 72 4.83 -3.35 6.74
CA LEU A 72 3.43 -2.95 6.92
C LEU A 72 2.69 -3.88 7.89
N ALA A 73 2.80 -5.20 7.70
CA ALA A 73 2.18 -6.20 8.57
C ALA A 73 2.67 -6.11 10.01
N LYS A 74 3.96 -5.77 10.23
CA LYS A 74 4.51 -5.55 11.57
C LYS A 74 3.90 -4.30 12.23
N HIS A 75 3.56 -3.27 11.44
CA HIS A 75 2.94 -2.06 11.96
C HIS A 75 1.44 -2.25 12.21
N HIS A 76 0.69 -2.75 11.23
CA HIS A 76 -0.73 -3.06 11.37
C HIS A 76 -1.16 -4.13 10.35
N PRO A 77 -1.92 -5.17 10.77
CA PRO A 77 -2.19 -6.35 9.94
C PRO A 77 -3.07 -6.07 8.71
N GLN A 78 -3.74 -4.94 8.64
CA GLN A 78 -4.60 -4.54 7.51
C GLN A 78 -3.89 -3.66 6.47
N LEU A 79 -2.64 -3.25 6.72
CA LEU A 79 -1.86 -2.43 5.78
C LEU A 79 -1.23 -3.18 4.59
N PRO A 80 -0.91 -4.49 4.65
CA PRO A 80 -0.33 -5.18 3.51
C PRO A 80 -1.18 -5.08 2.24
N VAL A 81 -0.53 -4.85 1.10
CA VAL A 81 -1.16 -4.68 -0.22
C VAL A 81 -1.14 -6.01 -0.99
N THR A 82 -2.24 -6.35 -1.64
CA THR A 82 -2.33 -7.51 -2.53
C THR A 82 -1.99 -7.11 -3.98
N PRO A 83 -1.16 -7.89 -4.69
CA PRO A 83 -0.90 -7.72 -6.11
C PRO A 83 -2.00 -8.37 -6.99
#